data_AF-A0AAV6AUE2-F1
#
_entry.id   AF-A0AAV6AUE2-F1
#
_cell.length_a   1.000
_cell.length_b   1.000
_cell.length_c   1.000
_cell.angle_alpha   90.00
_cell.angle_beta   90.00
_cell.angle_gamma   90.00
#
_symmetry.space_group_name_H-M   'P 1'
#
loop_
_entity.id
_entity.type
_entity.pdbx_description
1 polymer ?
#
loop_
_entity_poly.entity_id
_entity_poly.type
_entity_poly.pdbx_seq_one_letter_code
_entity_poly.pdbx_strand_id
1 'polypeptide(L)'
;MTQTLSRDVPVVPRETALLFIDVQNFCCERDGGEFKPLGKPEFEEKFGWYFRELESRVIPNMQKLQAGCRKAGIEVMYTTIESLTKDGRDRSLDYKITGFNVPTGSWDGKVIDAIKPAEDEIWLPKTSSSVFVSTHIDYILRNLGTRYLVLSGVVTDQCMESAVRDACDLGYLVTLVTDACTTYSRERHDFSLRSIKGYCRQRTTEEFLKEIGDGRNP
;
A
#
# COMPACT_ATOMS: atom_id res chain seq x y z
N MET A 1 -36.53 11.93 1.60
CA MET A 1 -35.31 12.54 1.00
C MET A 1 -34.32 11.42 0.81
N THR A 2 -33.96 11.07 -0.43
CA THR A 2 -32.90 10.09 -0.69
C THR A 2 -31.57 10.68 -0.23
N GLN A 3 -30.91 10.02 0.72
CA GLN A 3 -29.58 10.41 1.16
C GLN A 3 -28.62 10.26 -0.02
N THR A 4 -28.03 11.36 -0.48
CA THR A 4 -27.06 11.31 -1.59
C THR A 4 -25.83 10.52 -1.12
N LEU A 5 -25.52 9.42 -1.80
CA LEU A 5 -24.33 8.64 -1.54
C LEU A 5 -23.08 9.47 -1.89
N SER A 6 -22.09 9.48 -0.99
CA SER A 6 -20.80 10.15 -1.19
C SER A 6 -19.68 9.26 -0.71
N ARG A 7 -18.56 9.31 -1.43
CA ARG A 7 -17.29 8.72 -0.99
C ARG A 7 -16.45 9.67 -0.14
N ASP A 8 -16.74 10.98 -0.17
CA ASP A 8 -16.06 11.95 0.67
C ASP A 8 -16.78 12.05 2.01
N VAL A 9 -16.61 11.00 2.80
CA VAL A 9 -17.12 10.88 4.16
C VAL A 9 -15.95 10.54 5.10
N PRO A 10 -15.94 11.08 6.33
CA PRO A 10 -14.93 10.69 7.32
C PRO A 10 -14.96 9.19 7.62
N VAL A 11 -13.80 8.64 7.94
CA VAL A 11 -13.69 7.24 8.35
C VAL A 11 -14.28 7.01 9.75
N VAL A 12 -14.72 5.78 10.02
CA VAL A 12 -15.12 5.33 11.36
C VAL A 12 -14.06 4.36 11.86
N PRO A 13 -13.28 4.67 12.92
CA PRO A 13 -12.10 3.88 13.29
C PRO A 13 -12.33 2.37 13.41
N ARG A 14 -13.42 1.96 14.07
CA ARG A 14 -13.77 0.53 14.26
C ARG A 14 -14.19 -0.21 12.98
N GLU A 15 -14.51 0.51 11.91
CA GLU A 15 -14.87 -0.04 10.59
C GLU A 15 -13.76 0.23 9.56
N THR A 16 -12.57 0.64 10.02
CA THR A 16 -11.46 1.07 9.15
C THR A 16 -10.27 0.13 9.26
N ALA A 17 -9.67 -0.17 8.11
CA ALA A 17 -8.35 -0.79 8.03
C ALA A 17 -7.39 0.11 7.25
N LEU A 18 -6.17 0.26 7.75
CA LEU A 18 -5.02 0.80 7.03
C LEU A 18 -4.25 -0.38 6.43
N LEU A 19 -4.07 -0.36 5.10
CA LEU A 19 -3.28 -1.35 4.39
C LEU A 19 -2.05 -0.71 3.78
N PHE A 20 -0.87 -1.15 4.24
CA PHE A 20 0.40 -0.86 3.58
C PHE A 20 0.64 -1.85 2.43
N ILE A 21 0.76 -1.35 1.20
CA ILE A 21 0.97 -2.17 0.01
C ILE A 21 2.42 -2.15 -0.41
N ASP A 22 3.04 -3.32 -0.41
CA ASP A 22 4.35 -3.64 -0.98
C ASP A 22 5.50 -2.74 -0.49
N VAL A 23 5.42 -2.25 0.75
CA VAL A 23 6.51 -1.49 1.38
C VAL A 23 7.55 -2.47 1.93
N GLN A 24 8.22 -3.17 1.02
CA GLN A 24 9.09 -4.31 1.32
C GLN A 24 10.51 -4.08 0.86
N ASN A 25 11.45 -4.86 1.41
CA ASN A 25 12.87 -4.73 1.11
C ASN A 25 13.18 -4.80 -0.40
N PHE A 26 12.46 -5.64 -1.15
CA PHE A 26 12.64 -5.80 -2.60
C PHE A 26 12.71 -4.46 -3.36
N CYS A 27 11.79 -3.52 -3.04
CA CYS A 27 11.57 -2.28 -3.79
C CYS A 27 11.76 -1.01 -2.95
N CYS A 28 11.99 -1.11 -1.64
CA CYS A 28 12.18 0.04 -0.75
C CYS A 28 13.60 0.15 -0.18
N GLU A 29 14.43 -0.89 -0.31
CA GLU A 29 15.83 -0.85 0.10
C GLU A 29 16.76 -0.76 -1.11
N ARG A 30 17.87 -0.03 -0.97
CA ARG A 30 18.80 0.21 -2.10
C ARG A 30 19.51 -1.06 -2.56
N ASP A 31 19.67 -2.02 -1.67
CA ASP A 31 20.15 -3.37 -1.92
C ASP A 31 19.01 -4.38 -2.12
N GLY A 32 17.78 -3.91 -2.27
CA GLY A 32 16.60 -4.69 -2.65
C GLY A 32 16.76 -5.40 -4.00
N GLY A 33 16.15 -6.59 -4.11
CA GLY A 33 16.20 -7.43 -5.30
C GLY A 33 15.83 -6.73 -6.62
N GLU A 34 14.99 -5.69 -6.57
CA GLU A 34 14.62 -4.90 -7.75
C GLU A 34 15.80 -4.18 -8.38
N PHE A 35 16.75 -3.74 -7.55
CA PHE A 35 17.81 -2.82 -7.94
C PHE A 35 19.18 -3.48 -8.03
N LYS A 36 19.35 -4.67 -7.43
CA LYS A 36 20.59 -5.46 -7.48
C LYS A 36 21.23 -5.59 -8.87
N PRO A 37 20.47 -5.73 -9.98
CA PRO A 37 21.06 -5.85 -11.30
C PRO A 37 21.71 -4.56 -11.84
N LEU A 38 21.45 -3.40 -11.23
CA LEU A 38 21.83 -2.09 -11.77
C LEU A 38 23.20 -1.62 -11.26
N GLY A 39 23.97 -0.98 -12.14
CA GLY A 39 25.17 -0.24 -11.72
C GLY A 39 24.81 1.03 -10.96
N LYS A 40 25.70 1.52 -10.07
CA LYS A 40 25.45 2.75 -9.29
C LYS A 40 25.02 3.98 -10.12
N PRO A 41 25.63 4.29 -11.28
CA PRO A 41 25.19 5.44 -12.09
C PRO A 41 23.78 5.25 -12.65
N GLU A 42 23.46 4.06 -13.15
CA GLU A 42 22.15 3.73 -13.71
C GLU A 42 21.07 3.75 -12.63
N PHE A 43 21.38 3.22 -11.44
CA PHE A 43 20.51 3.30 -10.28
C PHE A 43 20.16 4.75 -9.93
N GLU A 44 21.18 5.61 -9.83
CA GLU A 44 20.96 7.01 -9.44
C GLU A 44 20.15 7.77 -10.50
N GLU A 45 20.44 7.53 -11.78
CA GLU A 45 19.71 8.12 -12.89
C GLU A 45 18.22 7.72 -12.89
N LYS A 46 17.93 6.42 -12.70
CA LYS A 46 16.56 5.88 -12.83
C LYS A 46 15.75 5.97 -11.54
N PHE A 47 16.38 5.80 -10.38
CA PHE A 47 15.72 5.60 -9.09
C PHE A 47 16.18 6.58 -8.00
N GLY A 48 17.14 7.47 -8.29
CA GLY A 48 17.63 8.45 -7.31
C GLY A 48 16.52 9.37 -6.80
N TRP A 49 15.60 9.81 -7.67
CA TRP A 49 14.42 10.58 -7.24
C TRP A 49 13.51 9.75 -6.33
N TYR A 50 13.19 8.53 -6.73
CA TYR A 50 12.32 7.62 -5.98
C TYR A 50 12.84 7.38 -4.56
N PHE A 51 14.14 7.09 -4.40
CA PHE A 51 14.72 6.87 -3.07
C PHE A 51 14.79 8.15 -2.23
N ARG A 52 15.12 9.30 -2.82
CA ARG A 52 15.01 10.59 -2.10
C ARG A 52 13.59 10.84 -1.62
N GLU A 53 12.60 10.53 -2.44
CA GLU A 53 11.19 10.69 -2.13
C GLU A 53 10.73 9.73 -1.02
N LEU A 54 11.14 8.46 -1.10
CA LEU A 54 10.90 7.45 -0.08
C LEU A 54 11.44 7.88 1.28
N GLU A 55 12.74 8.20 1.33
CA GLU A 55 13.49 8.46 2.55
C GLU A 55 13.06 9.78 3.21
N SER A 56 12.88 10.85 2.43
CA SER A 56 12.63 12.19 2.97
C SER A 56 11.18 12.48 3.31
N ARG A 57 10.22 11.80 2.68
CA ARG A 57 8.78 12.12 2.81
C ARG A 57 7.90 10.90 3.04
N VAL A 58 7.95 9.92 2.15
CA VAL A 58 6.94 8.85 2.10
C VAL A 58 7.02 7.93 3.32
N ILE A 59 8.19 7.36 3.62
CA ILE A 59 8.39 6.47 4.78
C ILE A 59 8.13 7.21 6.11
N PRO A 60 8.66 8.44 6.34
CA PRO A 60 8.31 9.22 7.53
C PRO A 60 6.80 9.44 7.70
N ASN A 61 6.06 9.62 6.61
CA ASN A 61 4.60 9.76 6.66
C ASN A 61 3.90 8.42 6.93
N MET A 62 4.37 7.31 6.35
CA MET A 62 3.89 5.96 6.67
C MET A 62 4.06 5.65 8.17
N GLN A 63 5.17 6.05 8.79
CA GLN A 63 5.40 5.89 10.23
C GLN A 63 4.38 6.67 11.06
N LYS A 64 4.07 7.92 10.67
CA LYS A 64 3.03 8.73 11.35
C LYS A 64 1.65 8.09 11.20
N LEU A 65 1.31 7.59 10.00
CA LEU A 65 0.05 6.88 9.76
C LEU A 65 -0.06 5.63 10.61
N GLN A 66 0.98 4.79 10.61
CA GLN A 66 1.03 3.56 11.39
C GLN A 66 0.80 3.86 12.88
N ALA A 67 1.54 4.82 13.45
CA ALA A 67 1.39 5.20 14.85
C ALA A 67 0.02 5.81 15.15
N GLY A 68 -0.51 6.66 14.26
CA GLY A 68 -1.81 7.29 14.41
C GLY A 68 -2.97 6.30 14.36
N CYS A 69 -2.94 5.37 13.40
CA CYS A 69 -3.95 4.31 13.27
C CYS A 69 -3.94 3.36 14.47
N ARG A 70 -2.76 2.91 14.91
CA ARG A 70 -2.61 2.11 16.14
C ARG A 70 -3.23 2.82 17.35
N LYS A 71 -2.92 4.11 17.53
CA LYS A 71 -3.47 4.92 18.63
C LYS A 71 -5.00 5.08 18.53
N ALA A 72 -5.54 5.16 17.33
CA ALA A 72 -6.98 5.30 17.08
C ALA A 72 -7.74 3.96 17.12
N GLY A 73 -7.04 2.82 17.30
CA GLY A 73 -7.65 1.49 17.25
C GLY A 73 -8.13 1.09 15.84
N ILE A 74 -7.51 1.65 14.81
CA ILE A 74 -7.70 1.26 13.41
C ILE A 74 -6.86 0.03 13.13
N GLU A 75 -7.43 -0.96 12.44
CA GLU A 75 -6.71 -2.17 12.03
C GLU A 75 -5.54 -1.80 11.11
N VAL A 76 -4.34 -2.31 11.40
CA VAL A 76 -3.15 -2.06 10.57
C VAL A 76 -2.69 -3.35 9.92
N MET A 77 -2.68 -3.36 8.60
CA MET A 77 -2.41 -4.52 7.77
C MET A 77 -1.31 -4.24 6.75
N TYR A 78 -0.70 -5.31 6.25
CA TYR A 78 0.39 -5.24 5.28
C TYR A 78 0.17 -6.27 4.18
N THR A 79 0.61 -5.94 2.97
CA THR A 79 0.83 -6.92 1.91
C THR A 79 2.22 -6.74 1.34
N THR A 80 2.82 -7.83 0.88
CA THR A 80 4.07 -7.82 0.11
C THR A 80 3.95 -8.78 -1.07
N ILE A 81 4.74 -8.56 -2.11
CA ILE A 81 4.97 -9.56 -3.13
C ILE A 81 5.87 -10.66 -2.55
N GLU A 82 5.36 -11.87 -2.48
CA GLU A 82 6.12 -13.07 -2.13
C GLU A 82 5.46 -14.30 -2.76
N SER A 83 6.24 -15.08 -3.50
CA SER A 83 5.78 -16.35 -4.06
C SER A 83 5.68 -17.40 -2.96
N LEU A 84 4.71 -18.31 -3.06
CA LEU A 84 4.55 -19.45 -2.16
C LEU A 84 5.70 -20.47 -2.27
N THR A 85 6.46 -20.40 -3.36
CA THR A 85 7.50 -21.35 -3.70
C THR A 85 8.81 -20.64 -4.04
N LYS A 86 9.94 -21.33 -3.83
CA LYS A 86 11.26 -20.74 -4.12
C LYS A 86 11.48 -20.48 -5.61
N ASP A 87 10.91 -21.32 -6.47
CA ASP A 87 10.97 -21.22 -7.93
C ASP A 87 9.88 -20.29 -8.51
N GLY A 88 8.97 -19.77 -7.67
CA GLY A 88 7.91 -18.87 -8.09
C GLY A 88 6.95 -19.49 -9.11
N ARG A 89 6.69 -20.80 -9.04
CA ARG A 89 5.80 -21.46 -10.02
C ARG A 89 4.34 -21.01 -9.91
N ASP A 90 3.97 -20.52 -8.74
CA ASP A 90 2.63 -20.01 -8.38
C ASP A 90 2.38 -18.57 -8.86
N ARG A 91 3.42 -17.83 -9.26
CA ARG A 91 3.25 -16.45 -9.75
C ARG A 91 2.49 -16.37 -11.07
N SER A 92 1.88 -15.21 -11.30
CA SER A 92 1.13 -14.89 -12.52
C SER A 92 1.97 -15.08 -13.79
N LEU A 93 1.31 -15.26 -14.94
CA LEU A 93 2.00 -15.36 -16.23
C LEU A 93 2.83 -14.11 -16.53
N ASP A 94 2.31 -12.92 -16.20
CA ASP A 94 3.02 -11.66 -16.38
C ASP A 94 4.33 -11.63 -15.57
N TYR A 95 4.29 -12.02 -14.30
CA TYR A 95 5.49 -12.09 -13.45
C TYR A 95 6.49 -13.15 -13.95
N LYS A 96 6.01 -14.24 -14.55
CA LYS A 96 6.89 -15.22 -15.22
C LYS A 96 7.58 -14.60 -16.44
N ILE A 97 6.86 -13.83 -17.25
CA ILE A 97 7.38 -13.17 -18.46
C ILE A 97 8.43 -12.10 -18.10
N THR A 98 8.16 -11.28 -17.09
CA THR A 98 9.08 -10.21 -16.65
C THR A 98 10.25 -10.72 -15.82
N GLY A 99 10.21 -11.98 -15.40
CA GLY A 99 11.20 -12.57 -14.50
C GLY A 99 11.02 -12.16 -13.04
N PHE A 100 10.01 -11.34 -12.69
CA PHE A 100 9.77 -10.88 -11.33
C PHE A 100 9.45 -12.04 -10.38
N ASN A 101 10.35 -12.33 -9.43
CA ASN A 101 10.16 -13.36 -8.42
C ASN A 101 10.74 -12.88 -7.08
N VAL A 102 9.92 -12.88 -6.04
CA VAL A 102 10.34 -12.77 -4.65
C VAL A 102 10.10 -14.13 -3.99
N PRO A 103 11.14 -14.96 -3.78
CA PRO A 103 10.98 -16.30 -3.22
C PRO A 103 10.45 -16.28 -1.79
N THR A 104 9.65 -17.29 -1.42
CA THR A 104 9.19 -17.50 -0.03
C THR A 104 10.35 -17.48 0.98
N GLY A 105 10.16 -16.74 2.08
CA GLY A 105 11.10 -16.61 3.19
C GLY A 105 12.34 -15.77 2.87
N SER A 106 12.41 -15.15 1.70
CA SER A 106 13.51 -14.27 1.33
C SER A 106 13.49 -12.97 2.14
N TRP A 107 14.64 -12.31 2.25
CA TRP A 107 14.71 -10.98 2.85
C TRP A 107 13.91 -9.95 2.03
N ASP A 108 13.93 -10.07 0.70
CA ASP A 108 13.22 -9.21 -0.25
C ASP A 108 11.68 -9.22 0.00
N GLY A 109 11.12 -10.33 0.48
CA GLY A 109 9.69 -10.49 0.79
C GLY A 109 9.19 -9.81 2.07
N LYS A 110 10.10 -9.33 2.93
CA LYS A 110 9.76 -8.74 4.22
C LYS A 110 9.45 -7.25 4.10
N VAL A 111 8.46 -6.79 4.87
CA VAL A 111 8.22 -5.37 5.11
C VAL A 111 9.49 -4.72 5.66
N ILE A 112 9.80 -3.49 5.25
CA ILE A 112 10.98 -2.77 5.71
C ILE A 112 10.94 -2.53 7.23
N ASP A 113 12.11 -2.47 7.87
CA ASP A 113 12.20 -2.29 9.32
C ASP A 113 11.56 -0.97 9.80
N ALA A 114 11.59 0.07 8.96
CA ALA A 114 11.06 1.40 9.28
C ALA A 114 9.55 1.41 9.60
N ILE A 115 8.78 0.47 9.05
CA ILE A 115 7.34 0.29 9.33
C ILE A 115 7.01 -1.16 9.65
N LYS A 116 7.92 -1.85 10.34
CA LYS A 116 7.77 -3.26 10.69
C LYS A 116 6.40 -3.56 11.32
N PRO A 117 5.71 -4.64 10.91
CA PRO A 117 4.48 -5.09 11.55
C PRO A 117 4.71 -5.40 13.03
N ALA A 118 3.70 -5.11 13.85
CA ALA A 118 3.66 -5.60 15.23
C ALA A 118 3.37 -7.12 15.23
N GLU A 119 3.52 -7.75 16.40
CA GLU A 119 3.34 -9.20 16.55
C GLU A 119 1.93 -9.68 16.17
N ASP A 120 0.91 -8.85 16.43
CA ASP A 120 -0.51 -9.15 16.20
C ASP A 120 -1.11 -8.27 15.08
N GLU A 121 -0.35 -8.06 14.00
CA GLU A 121 -0.83 -7.34 12.80
C GLU A 121 -0.85 -8.27 11.58
N ILE A 122 -1.92 -8.17 10.79
CA ILE A 122 -2.13 -9.04 9.64
C ILE A 122 -1.14 -8.69 8.51
N TRP A 123 -0.40 -9.69 8.03
CA TRP A 123 0.45 -9.59 6.85
C TRP A 123 0.09 -10.67 5.82
N LEU A 124 -0.17 -10.24 4.58
CA LEU A 124 -0.61 -11.10 3.48
C LEU A 124 0.39 -11.06 2.32
N PRO A 125 1.15 -12.14 2.05
CA PRO A 125 1.92 -12.23 0.82
C PRO A 125 1.00 -12.40 -0.40
N LYS A 126 1.34 -11.77 -1.52
CA LYS A 126 0.58 -11.81 -2.78
C LYS A 126 1.50 -12.09 -3.98
N THR A 127 0.92 -12.55 -5.08
CA THR A 127 1.66 -12.94 -6.31
C THR A 127 1.14 -12.26 -7.58
N SER A 128 0.39 -11.18 -7.39
CA SER A 128 -0.16 -10.31 -8.43
C SER A 128 -0.10 -8.84 -8.01
N SER A 129 -0.37 -7.93 -8.95
CA SER A 129 -0.38 -6.49 -8.68
C SER A 129 -1.47 -6.12 -7.66
N SER A 130 -2.72 -6.52 -7.89
CA SER A 130 -3.77 -6.36 -6.88
C SER A 130 -3.67 -7.43 -5.79
N VAL A 131 -3.81 -6.99 -4.55
CA VAL A 131 -3.91 -7.87 -3.37
C VAL A 131 -5.21 -8.68 -3.38
N PHE A 132 -6.28 -8.18 -3.98
CA PHE A 132 -7.58 -8.86 -4.03
C PHE A 132 -7.61 -10.04 -5.01
N VAL A 133 -6.68 -10.10 -5.95
CA VAL A 133 -6.64 -11.15 -6.99
C VAL A 133 -5.94 -12.42 -6.51
N SER A 134 -4.88 -12.30 -5.70
CA SER A 134 -4.05 -13.45 -5.29
C SER A 134 -4.05 -13.73 -3.79
N THR A 135 -4.91 -13.06 -3.02
CA THR A 135 -5.05 -13.30 -1.58
C THR A 135 -6.53 -13.46 -1.19
N HIS A 136 -6.76 -13.83 0.07
CA HIS A 136 -8.08 -13.91 0.67
C HIS A 136 -8.43 -12.64 1.49
N ILE A 137 -7.85 -11.48 1.13
CA ILE A 137 -8.03 -10.23 1.88
C ILE A 137 -9.49 -9.77 1.96
N ASP A 138 -10.30 -9.93 0.90
CA ASP A 138 -11.72 -9.53 0.95
C ASP A 138 -12.47 -10.31 2.04
N TYR A 139 -12.25 -11.63 2.13
CA TYR A 139 -12.82 -12.45 3.20
C TYR A 139 -12.40 -11.93 4.58
N ILE A 140 -11.13 -11.56 4.77
CA ILE A 140 -10.63 -11.02 6.04
C ILE A 140 -11.30 -9.68 6.36
N LEU A 141 -11.25 -8.71 5.44
CA LEU A 141 -11.81 -7.37 5.62
C LEU A 141 -13.32 -7.43 5.94
N ARG A 142 -14.07 -8.33 5.31
CA ARG A 142 -15.50 -8.57 5.62
C ARG A 142 -15.70 -9.08 7.05
N ASN A 143 -14.88 -10.03 7.51
CA ASN A 143 -14.96 -10.56 8.87
C ASN A 143 -14.52 -9.55 9.94
N LEU A 144 -13.64 -8.62 9.59
CA LEU A 144 -13.27 -7.47 10.43
C LEU A 144 -14.33 -6.35 10.43
N GLY A 145 -15.38 -6.47 9.62
CA GLY A 145 -16.38 -5.41 9.48
C GLY A 145 -15.85 -4.15 8.80
N THR A 146 -14.76 -4.27 8.02
CA THR A 146 -14.16 -3.13 7.33
C THR A 146 -15.11 -2.59 6.28
N ARG A 147 -15.44 -1.30 6.39
CA ARG A 147 -16.15 -0.51 5.38
C ARG A 147 -15.24 0.53 4.74
N TYR A 148 -14.28 1.05 5.51
CA TYR A 148 -13.33 2.06 5.07
C TYR A 148 -11.95 1.43 4.90
N LEU A 149 -11.39 1.53 3.70
CA LEU A 149 -10.05 1.01 3.41
C LEU A 149 -9.10 2.17 3.12
N VAL A 150 -8.13 2.37 3.99
CA VAL A 150 -7.10 3.40 3.86
C VAL A 150 -5.87 2.76 3.26
N LEU A 151 -5.38 3.29 2.15
CA LEU A 151 -4.26 2.74 1.40
C LEU A 151 -3.04 3.67 1.45
N SER A 152 -1.88 3.07 1.67
CA SER A 152 -0.55 3.68 1.59
C SER A 152 0.43 2.64 1.07
N GLY A 153 1.45 3.04 0.29
CA GLY A 153 2.39 2.05 -0.25
C GLY A 153 3.07 2.42 -1.54
N VAL A 154 3.65 1.42 -2.19
CA VAL A 154 4.35 1.55 -3.47
C VAL A 154 3.98 0.40 -4.43
N VAL A 155 4.11 0.57 -5.75
CA VAL A 155 4.20 1.86 -6.45
C VAL A 155 2.81 2.38 -6.82
N THR A 156 2.63 3.71 -6.79
CA THR A 156 1.33 4.39 -6.90
C THR A 156 0.54 4.00 -8.15
N ASP A 157 1.23 3.87 -9.28
CA ASP A 157 0.65 3.63 -10.61
C ASP A 157 0.59 2.14 -11.00
N GLN A 158 0.81 1.22 -10.05
CA GLN A 158 0.72 -0.22 -10.29
C GLN A 158 -0.12 -0.92 -9.21
N CYS A 159 0.51 -1.56 -8.22
CA CYS A 159 -0.17 -2.33 -7.17
C CYS A 159 -1.19 -1.49 -6.41
N MET A 160 -0.85 -0.23 -6.12
CA MET A 160 -1.73 0.73 -5.46
C MET A 160 -2.98 1.03 -6.29
N GLU A 161 -2.82 1.47 -7.54
CA GLU A 161 -3.95 1.76 -8.44
C GLU A 161 -4.83 0.53 -8.69
N SER A 162 -4.22 -0.66 -8.83
CA SER A 162 -4.96 -1.92 -8.97
C SER A 162 -5.81 -2.22 -7.73
N ALA A 163 -5.23 -2.09 -6.53
CA ALA A 163 -5.94 -2.31 -5.28
C ALA A 163 -7.05 -1.28 -5.05
N VAL A 164 -6.84 -0.01 -5.43
CA VAL A 164 -7.88 1.04 -5.35
C VAL A 164 -9.10 0.66 -6.18
N ARG A 165 -8.89 0.26 -7.44
CA ARG A 165 -9.98 -0.09 -8.35
C ARG A 165 -10.77 -1.30 -7.85
N ASP A 166 -10.05 -2.38 -7.51
CA ASP A 166 -10.68 -3.60 -7.01
C ASP A 166 -11.44 -3.37 -5.70
N ALA A 167 -10.86 -2.63 -4.74
CA ALA A 167 -11.54 -2.33 -3.49
C ALA A 167 -12.81 -1.49 -3.71
N CYS A 168 -12.78 -0.51 -4.61
CA CYS A 168 -13.96 0.26 -4.96
C CYS A 168 -15.06 -0.60 -5.58
N ASP A 169 -14.71 -1.51 -6.50
CA ASP A 169 -15.68 -2.41 -7.15
C ASP A 169 -16.26 -3.44 -6.18
N LEU A 170 -15.48 -3.85 -5.16
CA LEU A 170 -15.95 -4.69 -4.05
C LEU A 170 -16.81 -3.93 -3.02
N GLY A 171 -16.93 -2.60 -3.15
CA GLY A 171 -17.80 -1.77 -2.33
C GLY A 171 -17.16 -1.14 -1.09
N TYR A 172 -15.83 -1.13 -0.98
CA TYR A 172 -15.12 -0.43 0.09
C TYR A 172 -15.09 1.09 -0.19
N LEU A 173 -15.19 1.88 0.88
CA LEU A 173 -14.91 3.32 0.83
C LEU A 173 -13.40 3.54 0.94
N VAL A 174 -12.76 3.75 -0.21
CA VAL A 174 -11.31 3.84 -0.30
C VAL A 174 -10.81 5.27 -0.03
N THR A 175 -9.85 5.41 0.87
CA THR A 175 -9.03 6.62 1.04
C THR A 175 -7.58 6.31 0.69
N LEU A 176 -7.00 7.04 -0.26
CA LEU A 176 -5.57 6.97 -0.58
C LEU A 176 -4.83 8.10 0.14
N VAL A 177 -3.80 7.77 0.94
CA VAL A 177 -2.96 8.77 1.60
C VAL A 177 -1.82 9.17 0.67
N THR A 178 -2.02 10.27 -0.07
CA THR A 178 -1.24 10.59 -1.27
C THR A 178 0.23 10.87 -0.98
N ASP A 179 0.54 11.49 0.16
CA ASP A 179 1.91 11.80 0.58
C ASP A 179 2.62 10.68 1.35
N ALA A 180 1.94 9.54 1.50
CA ALA A 180 2.49 8.26 1.95
C ALA A 180 2.42 7.21 0.83
N CYS A 181 2.50 7.68 -0.42
CA CYS A 181 2.60 6.86 -1.63
C CYS A 181 3.66 7.47 -2.56
N THR A 182 4.32 6.64 -3.36
CA THR A 182 5.16 7.12 -4.46
C THR A 182 5.31 6.06 -5.57
N THR A 183 5.95 6.43 -6.68
CA THR A 183 6.38 5.54 -7.78
C THR A 183 7.72 6.06 -8.29
N TYR A 184 8.19 5.66 -9.46
CA TYR A 184 9.55 5.93 -9.90
C TYR A 184 9.79 7.36 -10.43
N SER A 185 8.73 8.15 -10.64
CA SER A 185 8.85 9.59 -10.97
C SER A 185 7.65 10.39 -10.48
N ARG A 186 7.87 11.69 -10.25
CA ARG A 186 6.80 12.63 -9.85
C ARG A 186 5.68 12.68 -10.88
N GLU A 187 6.05 12.67 -12.17
CA GLU A 187 5.09 12.69 -13.27
C GLU A 187 4.17 11.47 -13.24
N ARG A 188 4.74 10.26 -13.07
CA ARG A 188 3.96 9.01 -12.97
C ARG A 188 3.04 9.02 -11.74
N HIS A 189 3.55 9.49 -10.60
CA HIS A 189 2.77 9.63 -9.37
C HIS A 189 1.57 10.57 -9.58
N ASP A 190 1.84 11.79 -10.05
CA ASP A 190 0.81 12.81 -10.28
C ASP A 190 -0.21 12.36 -11.33
N PHE A 191 0.23 11.62 -12.36
CA PHE A 191 -0.66 11.05 -13.37
C PHE A 191 -1.60 10.01 -12.77
N SER A 192 -1.09 9.04 -12.01
CA SER A 192 -1.94 8.03 -11.38
C SER A 192 -2.94 8.68 -10.43
N LEU A 193 -2.52 9.61 -9.56
CA LEU A 193 -3.44 10.33 -8.67
C LEU A 193 -4.59 11.02 -9.43
N ARG A 194 -4.33 11.62 -10.59
CA ARG A 194 -5.40 12.17 -11.44
C ARG A 194 -6.31 11.08 -11.99
N SER A 195 -5.75 9.99 -12.49
CA SER A 195 -6.47 8.87 -13.09
C SER A 195 -7.42 8.17 -12.11
N ILE A 196 -7.03 8.05 -10.83
CA ILE A 196 -7.85 7.38 -9.80
C ILE A 196 -8.64 8.33 -8.89
N LYS A 197 -8.59 9.66 -9.14
CA LYS A 197 -9.34 10.67 -8.36
C LYS A 197 -10.86 10.41 -8.38
N GLY A 198 -11.35 9.80 -9.46
CA GLY A 198 -12.74 9.39 -9.63
C GLY A 198 -13.13 8.07 -8.94
N TYR A 199 -12.21 7.41 -8.23
CA TYR A 199 -12.48 6.14 -7.53
C TYR A 199 -12.41 6.32 -6.01
N CYS A 200 -11.34 6.94 -5.50
CA CYS A 200 -11.05 7.04 -4.07
C CYS A 200 -11.07 8.48 -3.56
N ARG A 201 -11.26 8.63 -2.25
CA ARG A 201 -10.94 9.86 -1.51
C ARG A 201 -9.42 10.00 -1.43
N GLN A 202 -8.90 11.20 -1.62
CA GLN A 202 -7.45 11.47 -1.53
C GLN A 202 -7.20 12.44 -0.39
N ARG A 203 -6.32 12.06 0.55
CA ARG A 203 -5.94 12.88 1.70
C ARG A 203 -4.44 12.90 1.88
N THR A 204 -3.90 13.97 2.45
CA THR A 204 -2.54 13.94 3.00
C THR A 204 -2.54 13.22 4.34
N THR A 205 -1.35 12.84 4.80
CA THR A 205 -1.13 12.22 6.11
C THR A 205 -1.63 13.14 7.22
N GLU A 206 -1.35 14.44 7.13
CA GLU A 206 -1.81 15.43 8.10
C GLU A 206 -3.34 15.52 8.13
N GLU A 207 -4.00 15.62 6.97
CA GLU A 207 -5.46 15.68 6.87
C GLU A 207 -6.12 14.43 7.46
N PHE A 208 -5.60 13.25 7.14
CA PHE A 208 -6.13 11.98 7.63
C PHE A 208 -5.92 11.82 9.15
N LEU A 209 -4.73 12.14 9.67
CA LEU A 209 -4.43 12.06 11.10
C LEU A 209 -5.27 13.05 11.91
N LYS A 210 -5.50 14.25 11.37
CA LYS A 210 -6.42 15.21 11.96
C LYS A 210 -7.85 14.65 12.03
N GLU A 211 -8.33 14.06 10.94
CA GLU A 211 -9.66 13.44 10.90
C GLU A 211 -9.86 12.37 11.99
N ILE A 212 -8.92 11.44 12.14
CA ILE A 212 -9.06 10.36 13.13
C ILE A 212 -8.73 10.82 14.56
N GLY A 213 -8.01 11.95 14.71
CA GLY A 213 -7.69 12.56 16.00
C GLY A 213 -8.80 13.48 16.54
N ASP A 214 -9.54 14.15 15.66
CA ASP A 214 -10.68 15.02 16.00
C ASP A 214 -11.97 14.20 16.22
N GLY A 215 -11.94 12.90 15.89
CA GLY A 215 -13.03 11.94 16.06
C GLY A 215 -13.37 11.69 17.53
N ARG A 216 -14.41 12.38 18.01
CA ARG A 216 -15.18 11.99 19.20
C ARG A 216 -15.51 10.50 19.08
N ASN A 217 -14.97 9.70 20.00
CA ASN A 217 -15.48 8.35 20.25
C ASN A 217 -16.99 8.48 20.50
N PRO A 218 -17.88 7.92 19.66
CA PRO A 218 -19.26 7.72 20.09
C PRO A 218 -19.31 6.74 21.28
#